data_AF-A0A9D6LZ70-F1
#
_entry.id   AF-A0A9D6LZ70-F1
#
_cell.length_a   1.000
_cell.length_b   1.000
_cell.length_c   1.000
_cell.angle_alpha   90.00
_cell.angle_beta   90.00
_cell.angle_gamma   90.00
#
_symmetry.space_group_name_H-M   'P 1'
#
loop_
_entity.id
_entity.type
_entity.pdbx_description
1 polymer ?
#
loop_
_entity_poly.entity_id
_entity_poly.type
_entity_poly.pdbx_seq_one_letter_code
_entity_poly.pdbx_strand_id
1 'polypeptide(L)'
;MSEEQTLALPPLKSIGGQELKQLFAASLVWLERHCAYINSLNVFPVPDGDSGTNMLMTMQAAMKEVNSSPEHSASAIGAALAHGALLGARGNSGVILSQIIRGFTRAIESKEQITARDFSLGMIEASKTAYKGVVKPVEGTILTVAREAADASVIAAAQSDDLRVVLAQTVDAARAAVVKTPTLLPVLKEAGVVDAGGQGLLVVLEGALKYLNGEPMDALAEGEGSHNLEMISRAEGWGYDIQFHIRGQQLDVDAIRAQISAMGEYALIVGDDSLVKVHVHAPNPGEIVRYGAEQGALVNVIIEN
;
A
#
# COMPACT_ATOMS: atom_id res chain seq x y z
N MET A 1 -9.41 3.02 -47.49
CA MET A 1 -8.77 2.75 -46.20
C MET A 1 -9.15 3.89 -45.29
N SER A 2 -10.16 3.70 -44.45
CA SER A 2 -10.62 4.70 -43.49
C SER A 2 -9.61 4.73 -42.35
N GLU A 3 -8.90 5.85 -42.21
CA GLU A 3 -8.18 6.19 -40.99
C GLU A 3 -9.20 6.19 -39.85
N GLU A 4 -9.13 5.16 -39.00
CA GLU A 4 -9.77 5.20 -37.69
C GLU A 4 -9.06 6.30 -36.90
N GLN A 5 -9.60 7.52 -36.99
CA GLN A 5 -9.25 8.60 -36.09
C GLN A 5 -9.61 8.13 -34.69
N THR A 6 -8.63 7.64 -33.94
CA THR A 6 -8.76 7.41 -32.50
C THR A 6 -9.08 8.78 -31.89
N LEU A 7 -10.37 9.06 -31.68
CA LEU A 7 -10.80 10.30 -31.04
C LEU A 7 -10.16 10.30 -29.65
N ALA A 8 -9.21 11.22 -29.42
CA ALA A 8 -8.60 11.38 -28.11
C ALA A 8 -9.71 11.64 -27.09
N LEU A 9 -9.78 10.82 -26.05
CA LEU A 9 -10.81 10.95 -25.02
C LEU A 9 -10.75 12.36 -24.41
N PRO A 10 -11.89 13.02 -24.17
CA PRO A 10 -11.90 14.36 -23.57
C PRO A 10 -11.21 14.33 -22.20
N PRO A 11 -10.50 15.39 -21.77
CA PRO A 11 -9.74 15.38 -20.52
C PRO A 11 -10.57 14.99 -19.30
N LEU A 12 -10.07 14.08 -18.47
CA LEU A 12 -10.72 13.66 -17.24
C LEU A 12 -10.38 14.64 -16.11
N LYS A 13 -11.22 15.66 -15.93
CA LYS A 13 -10.96 16.76 -14.98
C LYS A 13 -11.11 16.36 -13.50
N SER A 14 -12.05 15.46 -13.23
CA SER A 14 -12.33 14.99 -11.87
C SER A 14 -13.06 13.65 -11.87
N ILE A 15 -13.02 12.97 -10.73
CA ILE A 15 -13.78 11.74 -10.48
C ILE A 15 -14.47 11.81 -9.11
N GLY A 16 -15.66 11.21 -9.00
CA GLY A 16 -16.41 11.11 -7.75
C GLY A 16 -16.06 9.85 -6.96
N GLY A 17 -16.79 9.61 -5.88
CA GLY A 17 -16.60 8.43 -5.02
C GLY A 17 -16.86 7.10 -5.71
N GLN A 18 -17.82 7.03 -6.64
CA GLN A 18 -18.11 5.78 -7.36
C GLN A 18 -17.00 5.44 -8.35
N GLU A 19 -16.46 6.41 -9.07
CA GLU A 19 -15.28 6.20 -9.92
C GLU A 19 -14.04 5.86 -9.07
N LEU A 20 -13.83 6.53 -7.94
CA LEU A 20 -12.75 6.18 -6.99
C LEU A 20 -12.86 4.73 -6.52
N LYS A 21 -14.09 4.27 -6.18
CA LYS A 21 -14.35 2.88 -5.84
C LYS A 21 -13.98 1.93 -6.98
N GLN A 22 -14.30 2.28 -8.22
CA GLN A 22 -13.93 1.46 -9.37
C GLN A 22 -12.42 1.43 -9.62
N LEU A 23 -11.69 2.52 -9.37
CA LEU A 23 -10.22 2.52 -9.43
C LEU A 23 -9.61 1.54 -8.43
N PHE A 24 -10.09 1.52 -7.19
CA PHE A 24 -9.61 0.57 -6.19
C PHE A 24 -10.04 -0.87 -6.51
N ALA A 25 -11.25 -1.08 -7.06
CA ALA A 25 -11.69 -2.40 -7.52
C ALA A 25 -10.80 -2.94 -8.66
N ALA A 26 -10.49 -2.09 -9.63
CA ALA A 26 -9.58 -2.37 -10.73
C ALA A 26 -8.17 -2.68 -10.23
N SER A 27 -7.67 -1.88 -9.28
CA SER A 27 -6.38 -2.10 -8.62
C SER A 27 -6.33 -3.44 -7.89
N LEU A 28 -7.42 -3.82 -7.20
CA LEU A 28 -7.53 -5.12 -6.54
C LEU A 28 -7.44 -6.28 -7.53
N VAL A 29 -8.19 -6.22 -8.64
CA VAL A 29 -8.15 -7.25 -9.70
C VAL A 29 -6.75 -7.37 -10.30
N TRP A 30 -6.08 -6.25 -10.54
CA TRP A 30 -4.72 -6.25 -11.09
C TRP A 30 -3.71 -6.81 -10.09
N LEU A 31 -3.84 -6.47 -8.81
CA LEU A 31 -3.02 -6.99 -7.72
C LEU A 31 -3.18 -8.50 -7.54
N GLU A 32 -4.41 -9.01 -7.62
CA GLU A 32 -4.69 -10.45 -7.54
C GLU A 32 -3.93 -11.24 -8.60
N ARG A 33 -3.86 -10.72 -9.83
CA ARG A 33 -3.15 -11.35 -10.96
C ARG A 33 -1.63 -11.36 -10.80
N HIS A 34 -1.07 -10.37 -10.12
CA HIS A 34 0.36 -10.24 -9.91
C HIS A 34 0.82 -10.74 -8.54
N CYS A 35 -0.10 -11.23 -7.70
CA CYS A 35 0.16 -11.65 -6.33
C CYS A 35 1.30 -12.68 -6.26
N ALA A 36 1.26 -13.72 -7.10
CA ALA A 36 2.30 -14.75 -7.15
C ALA A 36 3.67 -14.19 -7.55
N TYR A 37 3.71 -13.27 -8.51
CA TYR A 37 4.96 -12.62 -8.92
C TYR A 37 5.52 -11.75 -7.79
N ILE A 38 4.68 -10.93 -7.13
CA ILE A 38 5.10 -10.10 -6.00
C ILE A 38 5.64 -10.97 -4.85
N ASN A 39 4.97 -12.08 -4.56
CA ASN A 39 5.45 -13.06 -3.57
C ASN A 39 6.83 -13.62 -3.93
N SER A 40 7.09 -13.87 -5.21
CA SER A 40 8.41 -14.32 -5.69
C SER A 40 9.51 -13.25 -5.63
N LEU A 41 9.21 -12.02 -5.19
CA LEU A 41 10.22 -10.97 -4.98
C LEU A 41 10.54 -10.74 -3.51
N ASN A 42 9.79 -11.38 -2.59
CA ASN A 42 9.84 -11.04 -1.17
C ASN A 42 11.08 -11.61 -0.48
N VAL A 43 12.15 -10.81 -0.45
CA VAL A 43 13.43 -11.13 0.21
C VAL A 43 13.77 -10.17 1.35
N PHE A 44 12.97 -9.13 1.57
CA PHE A 44 13.18 -8.10 2.59
C PHE A 44 11.85 -7.56 3.14
N PRO A 45 11.75 -7.25 4.46
CA PRO A 45 12.75 -7.52 5.49
C PRO A 45 12.81 -8.99 5.91
N VAL A 46 11.71 -9.73 5.69
CA VAL A 46 11.58 -11.15 6.02
C VAL A 46 11.30 -11.92 4.73
N PRO A 47 12.14 -12.90 4.35
CA PRO A 47 12.03 -13.63 3.09
C PRO A 47 11.01 -14.79 3.17
N ASP A 48 9.76 -14.49 3.51
CA ASP A 48 8.68 -15.47 3.72
C ASP A 48 7.76 -15.67 2.50
N GLY A 49 8.00 -14.92 1.42
CA GLY A 49 7.24 -15.08 0.17
C GLY A 49 5.78 -14.61 0.24
N ASP A 50 5.41 -13.75 1.19
CA ASP A 50 4.00 -13.40 1.42
C ASP A 50 3.58 -11.95 1.07
N SER A 51 4.50 -11.08 0.62
CA SER A 51 4.22 -9.65 0.44
C SER A 51 3.02 -9.36 -0.47
N GLY A 52 2.90 -10.08 -1.59
CA GLY A 52 1.75 -9.99 -2.49
C GLY A 52 0.45 -10.45 -1.83
N THR A 53 0.51 -11.56 -1.10
CA THR A 53 -0.63 -12.09 -0.32
C THR A 53 -1.11 -11.07 0.72
N ASN A 54 -0.18 -10.47 1.46
CA ASN A 54 -0.45 -9.49 2.51
C ASN A 54 -1.07 -8.20 1.95
N MET A 55 -0.54 -7.70 0.83
CA MET A 55 -1.12 -6.55 0.12
C MET A 55 -2.50 -6.86 -0.46
N LEU A 56 -2.68 -8.06 -1.03
CA LEU A 56 -3.95 -8.51 -1.59
C LEU A 56 -5.04 -8.59 -0.51
N MET A 57 -4.75 -9.24 0.63
CA MET A 57 -5.70 -9.33 1.75
C MET A 57 -6.06 -7.94 2.30
N THR A 58 -5.11 -7.02 2.35
CA THR A 58 -5.34 -5.63 2.77
C THR A 58 -6.29 -4.90 1.81
N MET A 59 -6.06 -5.02 0.49
CA MET A 59 -6.93 -4.44 -0.54
C MET A 59 -8.32 -5.07 -0.56
N GLN A 60 -8.42 -6.39 -0.36
CA GLN A 60 -9.70 -7.09 -0.24
C GLN A 60 -10.51 -6.57 0.94
N ALA A 61 -9.87 -6.32 2.08
CA ALA A 61 -10.54 -5.76 3.26
C ALA A 61 -11.01 -4.31 3.02
N ALA A 62 -10.18 -3.47 2.39
CA ALA A 62 -10.57 -2.12 1.98
C ALA A 62 -11.79 -2.14 1.05
N MET A 63 -11.78 -3.01 0.01
CA MET A 63 -12.89 -3.12 -0.93
C MET A 63 -14.15 -3.70 -0.30
N LYS A 64 -14.02 -4.66 0.63
CA LYS A 64 -15.16 -5.22 1.36
C LYS A 64 -15.93 -4.13 2.12
N GLU A 65 -15.24 -3.14 2.68
CA GLU A 65 -15.85 -2.02 3.40
C GLU A 65 -16.68 -1.12 2.48
N VAL A 66 -16.27 -0.93 1.22
CA VAL A 66 -16.92 0.01 0.28
C VAL A 66 -17.82 -0.61 -0.78
N ASN A 67 -17.74 -1.93 -1.01
CA ASN A 67 -18.44 -2.58 -2.12
C ASN A 67 -19.95 -2.35 -2.11
N SER A 68 -20.58 -2.39 -0.93
CA SER A 68 -22.01 -2.14 -0.76
C SER A 68 -22.37 -0.68 -0.48
N SER A 69 -21.40 0.23 -0.47
CA SER A 69 -21.65 1.64 -0.14
C SER A 69 -22.35 2.37 -1.30
N PRO A 70 -23.52 3.01 -1.04
CA PRO A 70 -24.22 3.85 -2.02
C PRO A 70 -23.64 5.28 -2.08
N GLU A 71 -22.60 5.60 -1.29
CA GLU A 71 -22.05 6.95 -1.19
C GLU A 71 -21.39 7.41 -2.49
N HIS A 72 -21.65 8.65 -2.89
CA HIS A 72 -21.06 9.24 -4.10
C HIS A 72 -19.91 10.20 -3.82
N SER A 73 -19.74 10.61 -2.56
CA SER A 73 -18.67 11.52 -2.15
C SER A 73 -17.32 10.80 -2.14
N ALA A 74 -16.31 11.40 -2.75
CA ALA A 74 -14.93 10.89 -2.68
C ALA A 74 -14.44 10.81 -1.22
N SER A 75 -14.85 11.73 -0.36
CA SER A 75 -14.53 11.72 1.07
C SER A 75 -15.10 10.48 1.78
N ALA A 76 -16.37 10.15 1.53
CA ALA A 76 -17.03 9.04 2.21
C ALA A 76 -16.44 7.68 1.78
N ILE A 77 -16.22 7.50 0.47
CA ILE A 77 -15.57 6.29 -0.06
C ILE A 77 -14.11 6.21 0.41
N GLY A 78 -13.37 7.32 0.40
CA GLY A 78 -12.00 7.37 0.88
C GLY A 78 -11.86 7.00 2.36
N ALA A 79 -12.75 7.52 3.22
CA ALA A 79 -12.76 7.19 4.64
C ALA A 79 -12.98 5.69 4.87
N ALA A 80 -13.95 5.10 4.17
CA ALA A 80 -14.24 3.68 4.28
C ALA A 80 -13.12 2.79 3.71
N LEU A 81 -12.49 3.18 2.59
CA LEU A 81 -11.30 2.49 2.06
C LEU A 81 -10.17 2.45 3.09
N ALA A 82 -9.85 3.59 3.71
CA ALA A 82 -8.78 3.67 4.71
C ALA A 82 -9.11 2.87 5.98
N HIS A 83 -10.37 2.91 6.43
CA HIS A 83 -10.83 2.13 7.57
C HIS A 83 -10.70 0.62 7.31
N GLY A 84 -11.22 0.13 6.18
CA GLY A 84 -11.12 -1.27 5.79
C GLY A 84 -9.68 -1.73 5.58
N ALA A 85 -8.84 -0.90 4.97
CA ALA A 85 -7.42 -1.17 4.80
C ALA A 85 -6.69 -1.31 6.14
N LEU A 86 -6.94 -0.40 7.10
CA LEU A 86 -6.29 -0.43 8.41
C LEU A 86 -6.66 -1.69 9.21
N LEU A 87 -7.96 -2.02 9.27
CA LEU A 87 -8.44 -3.19 10.01
C LEU A 87 -8.01 -4.52 9.37
N GLY A 88 -7.93 -4.55 8.05
CA GLY A 88 -7.55 -5.73 7.28
C GLY A 88 -6.05 -5.85 7.01
N ALA A 89 -5.24 -4.88 7.43
CA ALA A 89 -3.82 -4.87 7.19
C ALA A 89 -3.14 -6.09 7.79
N ARG A 90 -2.30 -6.74 6.98
CA ARG A 90 -1.50 -7.92 7.34
C ARG A 90 -0.07 -7.75 6.86
N GLY A 91 0.88 -8.25 7.64
CA GLY A 91 2.29 -8.19 7.30
C GLY A 91 2.82 -6.76 7.15
N ASN A 92 4.10 -6.62 6.83
CA ASN A 92 4.71 -5.29 6.71
C ASN A 92 4.20 -4.57 5.46
N SER A 93 4.18 -5.27 4.33
CA SER A 93 3.73 -4.75 3.04
C SER A 93 2.27 -4.31 3.06
N GLY A 94 1.37 -5.07 3.71
CA GLY A 94 -0.03 -4.69 3.84
C GLY A 94 -0.25 -3.54 4.82
N VAL A 95 0.45 -3.50 5.96
CA VAL A 95 0.39 -2.37 6.88
C VAL A 95 0.89 -1.08 6.22
N ILE A 96 2.00 -1.10 5.48
CA ILE A 96 2.48 0.09 4.76
C ILE A 96 1.48 0.51 3.67
N LEU A 97 0.94 -0.43 2.90
CA LEU A 97 -0.11 -0.13 1.90
C LEU A 97 -1.33 0.54 2.54
N SER A 98 -1.76 0.07 3.73
CA SER A 98 -2.86 0.71 4.47
C SER A 98 -2.58 2.17 4.82
N GLN A 99 -1.31 2.50 5.11
CA GLN A 99 -0.91 3.88 5.41
C GLN A 99 -0.81 4.75 4.16
N ILE A 100 -0.41 4.18 3.02
CA ILE A 100 -0.46 4.87 1.73
C ILE A 100 -1.91 5.24 1.41
N ILE A 101 -2.84 4.28 1.53
CA ILE A 101 -4.28 4.52 1.31
C ILE A 101 -4.80 5.57 2.28
N ARG A 102 -4.50 5.44 3.58
CA ARG A 102 -4.92 6.40 4.61
C ARG A 102 -4.41 7.82 4.35
N GLY A 103 -3.15 7.97 3.96
CA GLY A 103 -2.58 9.27 3.65
C GLY A 103 -3.22 9.89 2.40
N PHE A 104 -3.46 9.09 1.36
CA PHE A 104 -4.18 9.54 0.17
C PHE A 104 -5.59 10.03 0.51
N THR A 105 -6.34 9.24 1.27
CA THR A 105 -7.75 9.54 1.56
C THR A 105 -7.91 10.73 2.50
N ARG A 106 -6.94 10.96 3.39
CA ARG A 106 -6.88 12.16 4.24
C ARG A 106 -6.80 13.45 3.44
N ALA A 107 -6.07 13.46 2.31
CA ALA A 107 -5.94 14.65 1.46
C ALA A 107 -7.23 14.99 0.68
N ILE A 108 -8.20 14.08 0.65
CA ILE A 108 -9.48 14.23 -0.04
C ILE A 108 -10.67 14.29 0.94
N GLU A 109 -10.39 14.45 2.23
CA GLU A 109 -11.42 14.74 3.23
C GLU A 109 -12.25 15.96 2.82
N SER A 110 -13.57 15.87 3.04
CA SER A 110 -14.55 16.89 2.67
C SER A 110 -14.69 17.17 1.17
N LYS A 111 -14.13 16.34 0.29
CA LYS A 111 -14.28 16.49 -1.16
C LYS A 111 -15.34 15.54 -1.72
N GLU A 112 -16.22 16.10 -2.55
CA GLU A 112 -17.18 15.32 -3.35
C GLU A 112 -16.51 14.65 -4.54
N GLN A 113 -15.56 15.35 -5.17
CA GLN A 113 -14.80 14.87 -6.32
C GLN A 113 -13.32 15.19 -6.15
N ILE A 114 -12.47 14.41 -6.80
CA ILE A 114 -11.02 14.60 -6.80
C ILE A 114 -10.54 15.00 -8.19
N THR A 115 -9.79 16.10 -8.26
CA THR A 115 -9.11 16.57 -9.48
C THR A 115 -7.71 15.96 -9.60
N ALA A 116 -7.05 16.20 -10.73
CA ALA A 116 -5.63 15.86 -10.90
C ALA A 116 -4.71 16.48 -9.82
N ARG A 117 -5.02 17.69 -9.38
CA ARG A 117 -4.30 18.36 -8.28
C ARG A 117 -4.56 17.67 -6.94
N ASP A 118 -5.82 17.31 -6.66
CA ASP A 118 -6.18 16.62 -5.43
C ASP A 118 -5.52 15.24 -5.35
N PHE A 119 -5.47 14.53 -6.47
CA PHE A 119 -4.71 13.28 -6.59
C PHE A 119 -3.23 13.47 -6.22
N SER A 120 -2.57 14.49 -6.78
CA SER A 120 -1.16 14.76 -6.46
C SER A 120 -0.93 15.08 -4.98
N LEU A 121 -1.83 15.86 -4.36
CA LEU A 121 -1.79 16.13 -2.92
C LEU A 121 -2.00 14.86 -2.09
N GLY A 122 -2.90 13.98 -2.55
CA GLY A 122 -3.11 12.66 -1.98
C GLY A 122 -1.85 11.81 -2.03
N MET A 123 -1.13 11.78 -3.15
CA MET A 123 0.12 11.02 -3.26
C MET A 123 1.21 11.55 -2.32
N ILE A 124 1.33 12.87 -2.14
CA ILE A 124 2.25 13.46 -1.16
C ILE A 124 1.91 13.00 0.25
N GLU A 125 0.64 13.11 0.66
CA GLU A 125 0.20 12.72 2.00
C GLU A 125 0.26 11.21 2.22
N ALA A 126 0.03 10.41 1.19
CA ALA A 126 0.25 8.96 1.18
C ALA A 126 1.70 8.61 1.50
N SER A 127 2.65 9.23 0.79
CA SER A 127 4.08 9.05 1.06
C SER A 127 4.42 9.46 2.49
N LYS A 128 4.06 10.66 2.92
CA LYS A 128 4.36 11.13 4.30
C LYS A 128 3.79 10.21 5.37
N THR A 129 2.56 9.74 5.20
CA THR A 129 1.88 8.86 6.15
C THR A 129 2.56 7.50 6.21
N ALA A 130 2.95 6.94 5.07
CA ALA A 130 3.70 5.69 5.00
C ALA A 130 5.05 5.79 5.73
N TYR A 131 5.85 6.84 5.47
CA TYR A 131 7.12 7.05 6.19
C TYR A 131 6.92 7.22 7.69
N LYS A 132 5.89 7.96 8.13
CA LYS A 132 5.60 8.14 9.56
C LYS A 132 5.22 6.81 10.25
N GLY A 133 4.60 5.88 9.52
CA GLY A 133 4.20 4.58 10.05
C GLY A 133 5.36 3.61 10.27
N VAL A 134 6.53 3.88 9.69
CA VAL A 134 7.72 3.03 9.77
C VAL A 134 8.75 3.67 10.69
N VAL A 135 9.18 2.94 11.74
CA VAL A 135 10.09 3.48 12.77
C VAL A 135 11.50 3.72 12.22
N LYS A 136 11.98 2.79 11.39
CA LYS A 136 13.26 2.88 10.69
C LYS A 136 13.00 2.82 9.18
N PRO A 137 12.62 3.94 8.53
CA PRO A 137 12.39 3.97 7.08
C PRO A 137 13.65 3.57 6.31
N VAL A 138 13.50 2.75 5.27
CA VAL A 138 14.60 2.25 4.44
C VAL A 138 14.34 2.62 2.98
N GLU A 139 15.31 3.26 2.34
CA GLU A 139 15.30 3.52 0.89
C GLU A 139 15.55 2.24 0.10
N GLY A 140 15.03 2.19 -1.12
CA GLY A 140 14.97 0.96 -1.91
C GLY A 140 13.81 0.05 -1.51
N THR A 141 12.78 0.60 -0.84
CA THR A 141 11.53 -0.12 -0.51
C THR A 141 10.33 0.56 -1.15
N ILE A 142 9.11 0.04 -0.89
CA ILE A 142 7.83 0.68 -1.20
C ILE A 142 7.79 2.17 -0.84
N LEU A 143 8.52 2.59 0.20
CA LEU A 143 8.63 4.00 0.62
C LEU A 143 9.30 4.87 -0.45
N THR A 144 10.35 4.37 -1.09
CA THR A 144 11.03 5.09 -2.19
C THR A 144 10.10 5.22 -3.39
N VAL A 145 9.39 4.14 -3.74
CA VAL A 145 8.44 4.12 -4.85
C VAL A 145 7.29 5.09 -4.61
N ALA A 146 6.72 5.10 -3.40
CA ALA A 146 5.66 6.03 -3.02
C ALA A 146 6.12 7.50 -3.10
N ARG A 147 7.34 7.80 -2.64
CA ARG A 147 7.91 9.17 -2.73
C ARG A 147 8.14 9.60 -4.17
N GLU A 148 8.85 8.80 -4.97
CA GLU A 148 9.17 9.16 -6.36
C GLU A 148 7.89 9.28 -7.21
N ALA A 149 6.91 8.42 -6.98
CA ALA A 149 5.59 8.53 -7.61
C ALA A 149 4.87 9.83 -7.20
N ALA A 150 4.91 10.19 -5.91
CA ALA A 150 4.32 11.43 -5.41
C ALA A 150 4.98 12.67 -6.03
N ASP A 151 6.31 12.73 -6.06
CA ASP A 151 7.05 13.84 -6.65
C ASP A 151 6.69 14.03 -8.14
N ALA A 152 6.61 12.92 -8.89
CA ALA A 152 6.22 12.95 -10.29
C ALA A 152 4.77 13.41 -10.49
N SER A 153 3.84 12.99 -9.62
CA SER A 153 2.43 13.39 -9.68
C SER A 153 2.26 14.91 -9.54
N VAL A 154 3.11 15.56 -8.74
CA VAL A 154 3.11 17.01 -8.54
C VAL A 154 3.59 17.74 -9.79
N ILE A 155 4.68 17.25 -10.39
CA ILE A 155 5.22 17.80 -11.63
C ILE A 155 4.18 17.66 -12.75
N ALA A 156 3.53 16.49 -12.84
CA ALA A 156 2.50 16.21 -13.83
C ALA A 156 1.28 17.12 -13.65
N ALA A 157 0.79 17.28 -12.42
CA ALA A 157 -0.38 18.12 -12.11
C ALA A 157 -0.11 19.63 -12.31
N ALA A 158 1.15 20.05 -12.35
CA ALA A 158 1.53 21.42 -12.73
C ALA A 158 1.46 21.65 -14.24
N GLN A 159 1.49 20.59 -15.06
CA GLN A 159 1.53 20.65 -16.52
C GLN A 159 0.21 20.24 -17.17
N SER A 160 -0.60 19.43 -16.50
CA SER A 160 -1.87 18.91 -17.01
C SER A 160 -2.93 18.84 -15.90
N ASP A 161 -4.18 19.14 -16.27
CA ASP A 161 -5.35 18.94 -15.42
C ASP A 161 -6.17 17.69 -15.83
N ASP A 162 -5.65 16.87 -16.76
CA ASP A 162 -6.20 15.54 -17.06
C ASP A 162 -5.64 14.52 -16.07
N LEU A 163 -6.52 13.97 -15.23
CA LEU A 163 -6.16 12.98 -14.22
C LEU A 163 -5.49 11.74 -14.83
N ARG A 164 -5.86 11.34 -16.05
CA ARG A 164 -5.21 10.19 -16.72
C ARG A 164 -3.76 10.46 -17.04
N VAL A 165 -3.44 11.68 -17.49
CA VAL A 165 -2.06 12.08 -17.79
C VAL A 165 -1.24 12.12 -16.50
N VAL A 166 -1.80 12.67 -15.42
CA VAL A 166 -1.12 12.72 -14.12
C VAL A 166 -0.88 11.32 -13.56
N LEU A 167 -1.88 10.43 -13.62
CA LEU A 167 -1.73 9.05 -13.17
C LEU A 167 -0.72 8.27 -14.03
N ALA A 168 -0.71 8.48 -15.35
CA ALA A 168 0.27 7.84 -16.24
C ALA A 168 1.71 8.21 -15.87
N GLN A 169 2.01 9.49 -15.70
CA GLN A 169 3.35 9.93 -15.28
C GLN A 169 3.72 9.43 -13.87
N THR A 170 2.74 9.33 -12.98
CA THR A 170 2.91 8.76 -11.64
C THR A 170 3.29 7.27 -11.72
N VAL A 171 2.62 6.50 -12.59
CA VAL A 171 2.91 5.08 -12.84
C VAL A 171 4.30 4.90 -13.46
N ASP A 172 4.67 5.73 -14.43
CA ASP A 172 5.99 5.67 -15.06
C ASP A 172 7.12 5.93 -14.05
N ALA A 173 6.92 6.91 -13.17
CA ALA A 173 7.87 7.21 -12.09
C ALA A 173 7.94 6.06 -11.06
N ALA A 174 6.78 5.50 -10.67
CA ALA A 174 6.76 4.32 -9.80
C ALA A 174 7.53 3.15 -10.42
N ARG A 175 7.34 2.90 -11.73
CA ARG A 175 8.06 1.85 -12.47
C ARG A 175 9.56 2.09 -12.47
N ALA A 176 9.98 3.32 -12.77
CA ALA A 176 11.40 3.68 -12.73
C ALA A 176 11.99 3.54 -11.32
N ALA A 177 11.24 3.91 -10.27
CA ALA A 177 11.66 3.77 -8.89
C ALA A 177 11.82 2.30 -8.48
N VAL A 178 10.90 1.41 -8.86
CA VAL A 178 11.00 -0.04 -8.63
C VAL A 178 12.29 -0.60 -9.24
N VAL A 179 12.60 -0.24 -10.49
CA VAL A 179 13.85 -0.68 -11.17
C VAL A 179 15.10 -0.22 -10.41
N LYS A 180 15.05 0.94 -9.74
CA LYS A 180 16.16 1.47 -8.94
C LYS A 180 16.31 0.83 -7.57
N THR A 181 15.30 0.14 -7.02
CA THR A 181 15.38 -0.36 -5.63
C THR A 181 16.62 -1.22 -5.34
N PRO A 182 17.12 -2.09 -6.26
CA PRO A 182 18.34 -2.87 -6.01
C PRO A 182 19.60 -2.00 -5.94
N THR A 183 19.59 -0.80 -6.54
CA THR A 183 20.71 0.14 -6.44
C THR A 183 20.78 0.82 -5.08
N LEU A 184 19.67 0.84 -4.34
CA LEU A 184 19.51 1.53 -3.07
C LEU A 184 19.60 0.58 -1.87
N LEU A 185 19.21 -0.68 -2.05
CA LEU A 185 19.14 -1.66 -0.97
C LEU A 185 19.96 -2.92 -1.33
N PRO A 186 21.12 -3.15 -0.67
CA PRO A 186 22.05 -4.23 -1.03
C PRO A 186 21.44 -5.63 -1.08
N VAL A 187 20.55 -5.98 -0.15
CA VAL A 187 19.92 -7.32 -0.11
C VAL A 187 19.11 -7.61 -1.38
N LEU A 188 18.47 -6.59 -1.96
CA LEU A 188 17.74 -6.72 -3.23
C LEU A 188 18.72 -6.96 -4.40
N LYS A 189 19.85 -6.24 -4.40
CA LYS A 189 20.91 -6.41 -5.40
C LYS A 189 21.52 -7.81 -5.37
N GLU A 190 21.80 -8.31 -4.17
CA GLU A 190 22.39 -9.63 -3.95
C GLU A 190 21.43 -10.75 -4.37
N ALA A 191 20.15 -10.59 -4.08
CA ALA A 191 19.11 -11.50 -4.53
C ALA A 191 18.74 -11.35 -6.02
N GLY A 192 19.17 -10.26 -6.67
CA GLY A 192 18.87 -9.99 -8.08
C GLY A 192 17.40 -9.67 -8.35
N VAL A 193 16.65 -9.19 -7.34
CA VAL A 193 15.23 -8.87 -7.42
C VAL A 193 14.97 -7.41 -7.07
N VAL A 194 13.83 -6.87 -7.49
CA VAL A 194 13.32 -5.56 -7.04
C VAL A 194 12.57 -5.68 -5.72
N ASP A 195 12.18 -4.56 -5.12
CA ASP A 195 11.41 -4.56 -3.87
C ASP A 195 9.99 -5.08 -4.09
N ALA A 196 9.57 -6.09 -3.33
CA ALA A 196 8.25 -6.69 -3.46
C ALA A 196 7.11 -5.69 -3.15
N GLY A 197 7.25 -4.90 -2.07
CA GLY A 197 6.25 -3.89 -1.71
C GLY A 197 6.15 -2.78 -2.76
N GLY A 198 7.28 -2.32 -3.27
CA GLY A 198 7.37 -1.33 -4.35
C GLY A 198 6.74 -1.84 -5.65
N GLN A 199 7.02 -3.09 -6.03
CA GLN A 199 6.36 -3.74 -7.16
C GLN A 199 4.84 -3.85 -6.94
N GLY A 200 4.40 -4.19 -5.73
CA GLY A 200 2.99 -4.24 -5.38
C GLY A 200 2.29 -2.87 -5.50
N LEU A 201 2.95 -1.79 -5.08
CA LEU A 201 2.42 -0.43 -5.23
C LEU A 201 2.32 -0.02 -6.70
N LEU A 202 3.34 -0.33 -7.50
CA LEU A 202 3.32 -0.12 -8.95
C LEU A 202 2.10 -0.81 -9.57
N VAL A 203 1.89 -2.09 -9.26
CA VAL A 203 0.74 -2.87 -9.74
C VAL A 203 -0.58 -2.21 -9.32
N VAL A 204 -0.72 -1.76 -8.06
CA VAL A 204 -1.92 -1.02 -7.63
C VAL A 204 -2.17 0.21 -8.51
N LEU A 205 -1.15 1.03 -8.77
CA LEU A 205 -1.28 2.23 -9.60
C LEU A 205 -1.57 1.91 -11.08
N GLU A 206 -0.96 0.86 -11.62
CA GLU A 206 -1.24 0.35 -12.98
C GLU A 206 -2.70 -0.07 -13.12
N GLY A 207 -3.25 -0.82 -12.15
CA GLY A 207 -4.65 -1.25 -12.21
C GLY A 207 -5.62 -0.07 -12.29
N ALA A 208 -5.37 0.98 -11.51
CA ALA A 208 -6.14 2.23 -11.61
C ALA A 208 -5.99 2.89 -13.00
N LEU A 209 -4.78 2.96 -13.56
CA LEU A 209 -4.53 3.55 -14.87
C LEU A 209 -5.22 2.78 -16.00
N LYS A 210 -5.10 1.44 -15.99
CA LYS A 210 -5.74 0.56 -16.98
C LYS A 210 -7.25 0.79 -17.01
N TYR A 211 -7.88 0.89 -15.84
CA TYR A 211 -9.30 1.20 -15.76
C TYR A 211 -9.66 2.56 -16.38
N LEU A 212 -8.90 3.62 -16.08
CA LEU A 212 -9.18 4.94 -16.68
C LEU A 212 -8.97 4.99 -18.18
N ASN A 213 -8.08 4.15 -18.72
CA ASN A 213 -7.84 4.02 -20.15
C ASN A 213 -8.85 3.10 -20.85
N GLY A 214 -9.72 2.41 -20.10
CA GLY A 214 -10.62 1.40 -20.66
C GLY A 214 -9.87 0.16 -21.18
N GLU A 215 -8.65 -0.07 -20.70
CA GLU A 215 -7.86 -1.22 -21.09
C GLU A 215 -8.41 -2.50 -20.44
N PRO A 216 -8.31 -3.63 -21.14
CA PRO A 216 -8.80 -4.88 -20.60
C PRO A 216 -7.91 -5.35 -19.43
N MET A 217 -8.57 -5.89 -18.41
CA MET A 217 -7.94 -6.40 -17.19
C MET A 217 -7.64 -7.89 -17.28
N ASP A 218 -7.91 -8.52 -18.42
CA ASP A 218 -7.79 -9.95 -18.66
C ASP A 218 -6.41 -10.38 -19.15
N ALA A 219 -5.56 -9.43 -19.59
CA ALA A 219 -4.17 -9.68 -19.93
C ALA A 219 -3.50 -10.48 -18.80
N LEU A 220 -2.88 -11.60 -19.18
CA LEU A 220 -2.02 -12.36 -18.28
C LEU A 220 -0.86 -11.46 -17.87
N ALA A 221 -0.35 -11.62 -16.64
CA ALA A 221 0.90 -10.99 -16.25
C ALA A 221 2.00 -11.46 -17.22
N GLU A 222 2.39 -10.61 -18.18
CA GLU A 222 3.54 -10.85 -19.04
C GLU A 222 4.81 -10.50 -18.24
N GLY A 223 5.66 -11.51 -18.03
CA GLY A 223 6.83 -11.50 -17.15
C GLY A 223 7.01 -12.89 -16.53
N GLU A 224 7.41 -13.91 -17.30
CA GLU A 224 8.78 -14.19 -17.74
C GLU A 224 9.79 -14.18 -16.58
N GLY A 225 9.99 -15.36 -16.00
CA GLY A 225 10.97 -15.61 -14.96
C GLY A 225 10.36 -16.49 -13.87
N SER A 226 10.44 -17.81 -14.04
CA SER A 226 10.47 -18.70 -12.87
C SER A 226 11.76 -18.37 -12.12
N HIS A 227 11.72 -17.33 -11.30
CA HIS A 227 12.66 -17.20 -10.20
C HIS A 227 12.28 -18.33 -9.25
N ASN A 228 12.91 -19.49 -9.46
CA ASN A 228 13.07 -20.48 -8.39
C ASN A 228 13.93 -19.81 -7.32
N LEU A 229 13.31 -18.92 -6.53
CA LEU A 229 13.70 -18.83 -5.14
C LEU A 229 13.45 -20.23 -4.62
N GLU A 230 14.53 -20.97 -4.39
CA GLU A 230 14.49 -22.02 -3.37
C GLU A 230 13.76 -21.37 -2.20
N MET A 231 12.58 -21.89 -1.91
CA MET A 231 11.73 -21.44 -0.83
C MET A 231 12.64 -21.45 0.40
N ILE A 232 13.18 -20.28 0.76
CA ILE A 232 14.08 -20.16 1.90
C ILE A 232 13.24 -20.72 3.04
N SER A 233 13.72 -21.84 3.59
CA SER A 233 13.01 -22.61 4.60
C SER A 233 12.44 -21.62 5.62
N ARG A 234 11.14 -21.74 5.93
CA ARG A 234 10.43 -20.98 6.98
C ARG A 234 11.41 -20.40 7.99
N ALA A 235 11.55 -19.08 7.93
CA ALA A 235 12.21 -18.17 8.87
C ALA A 235 12.77 -18.77 10.18
N GLU A 236 13.75 -19.69 10.12
CA GLU A 236 14.51 -20.06 11.30
C GLU A 236 15.41 -18.86 11.66
N GLY A 237 15.02 -18.08 12.66
CA GLY A 237 15.84 -17.00 13.22
C GLY A 237 15.20 -15.61 13.38
N TRP A 238 13.94 -15.42 12.98
CA TRP A 238 13.30 -14.08 13.00
C TRP A 238 12.32 -13.86 14.18
N GLY A 239 12.15 -14.86 15.05
CA GLY A 239 11.23 -14.80 16.19
C GLY A 239 9.76 -14.89 15.78
N TYR A 240 8.88 -14.50 16.68
CA TYR A 240 7.44 -14.49 16.45
C TYR A 240 7.02 -13.27 15.63
N ASP A 241 6.18 -13.49 14.61
CA ASP A 241 5.32 -12.44 14.05
C ASP A 241 4.15 -12.21 15.01
N ILE A 242 4.06 -10.99 15.54
CA ILE A 242 3.07 -10.58 16.52
C ILE A 242 2.23 -9.46 15.91
N GLN A 243 0.95 -9.74 15.68
CA GLN A 243 -0.01 -8.77 15.17
C GLN A 243 -1.23 -8.67 16.08
N PHE A 244 -1.67 -7.45 16.36
CA PHE A 244 -2.94 -7.20 17.04
C PHE A 244 -3.40 -5.77 16.83
N HIS A 245 -4.62 -5.46 17.25
CA HIS A 245 -5.07 -4.09 17.40
C HIS A 245 -5.35 -3.78 18.86
N ILE A 246 -5.02 -2.57 19.28
CA ILE A 246 -5.37 -1.98 20.56
C ILE A 246 -6.54 -1.04 20.29
N ARG A 247 -7.72 -1.38 20.82
CA ARG A 247 -8.90 -0.50 20.80
C ARG A 247 -9.02 0.23 22.12
N GLY A 248 -9.16 1.55 22.07
CA GLY A 248 -9.21 2.38 23.28
C GLY A 248 -9.77 3.77 23.00
N GLN A 249 -9.50 4.69 23.92
CA GLN A 249 -9.77 6.12 23.75
C GLN A 249 -8.51 6.86 24.18
N GLN A 250 -8.17 7.94 23.45
CA GLN A 250 -6.99 8.76 23.73
C GLN A 250 -5.67 7.95 23.72
N LEU A 251 -5.56 6.96 22.82
CA LEU A 251 -4.34 6.18 22.65
C LEU A 251 -3.19 7.08 22.18
N ASP A 252 -2.08 7.05 22.91
CA ASP A 252 -0.85 7.72 22.50
C ASP A 252 -0.08 6.82 21.52
N VAL A 253 -0.41 6.94 20.23
CA VAL A 253 0.18 6.12 19.17
C VAL A 253 1.71 6.27 19.12
N ASP A 254 2.23 7.47 19.42
CA ASP A 254 3.66 7.74 19.35
C ASP A 254 4.40 7.07 20.53
N ALA A 255 3.83 7.11 21.74
CA ALA A 255 4.35 6.38 22.89
C ALA A 255 4.27 4.86 22.72
N ILE A 256 3.14 4.34 22.23
CA ILE A 256 2.94 2.92 21.95
C ILE A 256 3.97 2.45 20.91
N ARG A 257 4.18 3.23 19.84
CA ARG A 257 5.18 2.95 18.82
C ARG A 257 6.57 2.89 19.44
N ALA A 258 6.96 3.91 20.21
CA ALA A 258 8.28 3.95 20.83
C ALA A 258 8.54 2.74 21.73
N GLN A 259 7.56 2.36 22.56
CA GLN A 259 7.70 1.26 23.50
C GLN A 259 7.77 -0.10 22.78
N ILE A 260 6.86 -0.39 21.85
CA ILE A 260 6.84 -1.67 21.13
C ILE A 260 8.07 -1.82 20.23
N SER A 261 8.52 -0.73 19.59
CA SER A 261 9.72 -0.76 18.75
C SER A 261 11.02 -0.99 19.52
N ALA A 262 11.01 -0.76 20.84
CA ALA A 262 12.14 -1.12 21.70
C ALA A 262 12.16 -2.61 22.09
N MET A 263 11.05 -3.32 21.87
CA MET A 263 10.87 -4.74 22.24
C MET A 263 11.02 -5.71 21.06
N GLY A 264 11.12 -5.21 19.82
CA GLY A 264 11.23 -6.04 18.62
C GLY A 264 11.80 -5.31 17.42
N GLU A 265 11.92 -6.02 16.30
CA GLU A 265 12.43 -5.50 15.04
C GLU A 265 11.31 -5.38 14.00
N TYR A 266 11.55 -4.55 12.98
CA TYR A 266 10.63 -4.28 11.87
C TYR A 266 9.21 -3.87 12.30
N ALA A 267 9.12 -3.20 13.45
CA ALA A 267 7.84 -2.83 14.03
C ALA A 267 7.11 -1.76 13.20
N LEU A 268 5.84 -2.03 12.91
CA LEU A 268 4.87 -1.10 12.34
C LEU A 268 3.74 -0.87 13.35
N ILE A 269 3.69 0.35 13.89
CA ILE A 269 2.66 0.78 14.84
C ILE A 269 1.97 2.01 14.26
N VAL A 270 0.73 1.79 13.81
CA VAL A 270 -0.04 2.74 13.01
C VAL A 270 -1.47 2.82 13.51
N GLY A 271 -2.15 3.94 13.25
CA GLY A 271 -3.52 4.16 13.71
C GLY A 271 -3.74 5.57 14.22
N ASP A 272 -4.69 5.70 15.14
CA ASP A 272 -5.10 6.94 15.77
C ASP A 272 -5.42 6.73 17.26
N ASP A 273 -6.06 7.74 17.87
CA ASP A 273 -6.38 7.77 19.29
C ASP A 273 -7.46 6.77 19.72
N SER A 274 -8.14 6.12 18.77
CA SER A 274 -9.20 5.15 19.00
C SER A 274 -8.78 3.70 18.70
N LEU A 275 -7.87 3.54 17.75
CA LEU A 275 -7.40 2.24 17.28
C LEU A 275 -5.94 2.29 16.85
N VAL A 276 -5.12 1.40 17.42
CA VAL A 276 -3.72 1.20 17.00
C VAL A 276 -3.53 -0.23 16.50
N LYS A 277 -3.07 -0.39 15.26
CA LYS A 277 -2.58 -1.65 14.71
C LYS A 277 -1.10 -1.80 15.07
N VAL A 278 -0.76 -2.97 15.58
CA VAL A 278 0.61 -3.41 15.87
C VAL A 278 0.94 -4.57 14.95
N HIS A 279 2.12 -4.51 14.34
CA HIS A 279 2.80 -5.62 13.71
C HIS A 279 4.29 -5.52 14.04
N VAL A 280 4.87 -6.56 14.65
CA VAL A 280 6.27 -6.54 15.09
C VAL A 280 6.81 -7.97 15.14
N HIS A 281 8.09 -8.12 14.78
CA HIS A 281 8.81 -9.37 14.95
C HIS A 281 9.63 -9.32 16.25
N ALA A 282 9.48 -10.33 17.11
CA ALA A 282 10.23 -10.39 18.36
C ALA A 282 10.46 -11.82 18.86
N PRO A 283 11.57 -12.09 19.57
CA PRO A 283 11.83 -13.43 20.11
C PRO A 283 10.84 -13.86 21.20
N ASN A 284 10.20 -12.91 21.89
CA ASN A 284 9.23 -13.20 22.95
C ASN A 284 7.95 -12.35 22.76
N PRO A 285 6.79 -12.98 22.51
CA PRO A 285 5.54 -12.27 22.29
C PRO A 285 4.90 -11.76 23.59
N GLY A 286 5.25 -12.35 24.75
CA GLY A 286 4.54 -12.12 26.01
C GLY A 286 4.60 -10.67 26.50
N GLU A 287 5.78 -10.03 26.40
CA GLU A 287 5.95 -8.65 26.87
C GLU A 287 5.20 -7.65 25.99
N ILE A 288 5.20 -7.87 24.67
CA ILE A 288 4.54 -6.99 23.70
C ILE A 288 3.02 -7.08 23.85
N VAL A 289 2.48 -8.30 23.95
CA VAL A 289 1.04 -8.53 24.16
C VAL A 289 0.59 -7.96 25.51
N ARG A 290 1.37 -8.16 26.58
CA ARG A 290 1.09 -7.59 27.90
C ARG A 290 1.03 -6.06 27.82
N TYR A 291 2.03 -5.43 27.22
CA TYR A 291 2.05 -3.97 27.07
C TYR A 291 0.83 -3.48 26.28
N GLY A 292 0.49 -4.12 25.15
CA GLY A 292 -0.70 -3.75 24.38
C GLY A 292 -2.00 -3.82 25.19
N ALA A 293 -2.15 -4.86 26.03
CA ALA A 293 -3.31 -5.02 26.91
C ALA A 293 -3.38 -3.98 28.04
N GLU A 294 -2.24 -3.42 28.45
CA GLU A 294 -2.18 -2.30 29.41
C GLU A 294 -2.67 -0.98 28.79
N GLN A 295 -2.60 -0.84 27.45
CA GLN A 295 -3.03 0.38 26.74
C GLN A 295 -4.51 0.37 26.35
N GLY A 296 -5.10 -0.82 26.14
CA GLY A 296 -6.49 -0.94 25.71
C GLY A 296 -6.92 -2.38 25.43
N ALA A 297 -8.13 -2.53 24.87
CA ALA A 297 -8.66 -3.84 24.53
C ALA A 297 -7.96 -4.42 23.30
N LEU A 298 -7.33 -5.58 23.45
CA LEU A 298 -6.73 -6.30 22.33
C LEU A 298 -7.79 -6.98 21.47
N VAL A 299 -7.73 -6.78 20.15
CA VAL A 299 -8.57 -7.46 19.15
C VAL A 299 -7.74 -7.95 17.97
N ASN A 300 -8.22 -9.00 17.29
CA ASN A 300 -7.55 -9.64 16.15
C ASN A 300 -6.08 -10.00 16.44
N VAL A 301 -5.82 -10.70 17.54
CA VAL A 301 -4.48 -11.14 17.93
C VAL A 301 -4.05 -12.34 17.10
N ILE A 302 -2.88 -12.23 16.47
CA ILE A 302 -2.22 -13.26 15.67
C ILE A 302 -0.77 -13.35 16.18
N ILE A 303 -0.32 -14.57 16.46
CA ILE A 303 1.05 -14.86 16.90
C ILE A 303 1.50 -16.12 16.17
N GLU A 304 2.51 -15.97 15.31
CA GLU A 304 3.01 -17.02 14.43
C GLU A 304 4.55 -17.15 14.54
N ASN A 305 5.08 -18.35 14.31
CA ASN A 305 6.52 -18.68 14.31
C ASN A 305 6.81 -19.69 13.20
#